data_AF-A0A1C7D9I9-F1
#
_entry.id   AF-A0A1C7D9I9-F1
#
_cell.length_a   1.000
_cell.length_b   1.000
_cell.length_c   1.000
_cell.angle_alpha   90.00
_cell.angle_beta   90.00
_cell.angle_gamma   90.00
#
_symmetry.space_group_name_H-M   'P 1'
#
loop_
_entity.id
_entity.type
_entity.pdbx_description
1 polymer ?
#
loop_
_entity_poly.entity_id
_entity_poly.type
_entity_poly.pdbx_seq_one_letter_code
_entity_poly.pdbx_strand_id
1 'polypeptide(L)'
;MLRNPLRARKSGFVSGIAMAMALASGAVVATAVTPVEAHAQEYSKKFKEAYGAAAEMTTGETPNWEGVRTALPALLALITNEDERFAVGQLSLQAGNALSDRALQRQGLELSLESGKVPAERLGLFNWFAGNLAYQDNEFAMARTYFQAASAAGYTENDPTGLIAESYFKENDISGGLNFLKGAATTRMAEGLPVDEAWLLRGLKLSYENELPDQALDFATMLISQNPTEQNWLYGVQVVNATNSFEPQAQLDLLRLQRKTGALKERYEYVEYVESADPRKMGGEVMAVLDEGVAAGIISTGDTVYTDNYNLAKTRSAADAREVAGLVAEARSSSTGVTAQGVGDTFYSLGSYAEAEDMYNVALEKGVRDRQMVVTRLGIAQAMQGKLDLARSTFAEIAGPRVPIARLWMAWIDSQS
;
A
#
# COMPACT_ATOMS: atom_id res chain seq x y z
N MET A 1 7.39 7.23 14.56
CA MET A 1 5.94 7.54 14.40
C MET A 1 5.07 6.37 13.92
N LEU A 2 5.60 5.15 13.68
CA LEU A 2 4.81 3.92 13.48
C LEU A 2 5.01 2.90 14.63
N ARG A 3 5.00 3.38 15.89
CA ARG A 3 5.26 2.53 17.08
C ARG A 3 4.02 1.82 17.62
N ASN A 4 2.82 2.18 17.15
CA ASN A 4 1.64 1.39 17.47
C ASN A 4 1.54 0.22 16.50
N PRO A 5 1.40 -1.03 16.98
CA PRO A 5 1.14 -2.14 16.10
C PRO A 5 -0.19 -1.86 15.40
N LEU A 6 -0.14 -1.74 14.07
CA LEU A 6 -1.32 -1.90 13.23
C LEU A 6 -2.03 -3.14 13.77
N ARG A 7 -3.29 -2.99 14.20
CA ARG A 7 -4.11 -4.15 14.59
C ARG A 7 -4.27 -4.98 13.34
N ALA A 8 -3.34 -5.91 13.13
CA ALA A 8 -3.49 -6.97 12.16
C ALA A 8 -4.83 -7.61 12.47
N ARG A 9 -5.77 -7.50 11.54
CA ARG A 9 -6.93 -8.39 11.53
C ARG A 9 -6.30 -9.78 11.61
N LYS A 10 -6.58 -10.53 12.67
CA LYS A 10 -6.03 -11.87 12.84
C LYS A 10 -6.40 -12.66 11.59
N SER A 11 -5.48 -12.78 10.64
CA SER A 11 -5.53 -13.82 9.62
C SER A 11 -5.30 -15.11 10.39
N GLY A 12 -6.39 -15.62 10.95
CA GLY A 12 -6.35 -16.81 11.78
C GLY A 12 -5.75 -17.92 10.94
N PHE A 13 -4.61 -18.47 11.38
CA PHE A 13 -4.09 -19.71 10.81
C PHE A 13 -5.23 -20.73 10.77
N VAL A 14 -5.45 -21.33 9.61
CA VAL A 14 -6.48 -22.35 9.45
C VAL A 14 -6.08 -23.53 10.34
N SER A 15 -6.87 -23.81 11.38
CA SER A 15 -6.74 -25.03 12.18
C SER A 15 -6.99 -26.25 11.30
N GLY A 16 -6.32 -27.38 11.58
CA GLY A 16 -6.53 -28.63 10.85
C GLY A 16 -8.00 -29.09 10.79
N ILE A 17 -8.80 -28.73 11.81
CA ILE A 17 -10.24 -28.99 11.85
C ILE A 17 -11.02 -28.14 10.82
N ALA A 18 -10.63 -26.88 10.60
CA ALA A 18 -11.26 -26.01 9.61
C ALA A 18 -10.91 -26.43 8.17
N MET A 19 -9.68 -26.91 7.94
CA MET A 19 -9.27 -27.51 6.68
C MET A 19 -10.02 -28.81 6.37
N ALA A 20 -10.17 -29.70 7.36
CA ALA A 20 -10.95 -30.93 7.21
C ALA A 20 -12.42 -30.65 6.85
N MET A 21 -13.06 -29.68 7.50
CA MET A 21 -14.44 -29.30 7.17
C MET A 21 -14.57 -28.65 5.78
N ALA A 22 -13.62 -27.80 5.40
CA ALA A 22 -13.63 -27.13 4.10
C ALA A 22 -13.40 -28.11 2.92
N LEU A 23 -12.55 -29.13 3.12
CA LEU A 23 -12.23 -30.11 2.08
C LEU A 23 -13.18 -31.32 2.06
N ALA A 24 -13.82 -31.66 3.17
CA ALA A 24 -14.77 -32.78 3.29
C ALA A 24 -16.15 -32.52 2.66
N SER A 25 -16.51 -31.27 2.37
CA SER A 25 -17.81 -30.85 1.81
C SER A 25 -18.08 -31.31 0.36
N GLY A 26 -17.35 -32.30 -0.15
CA GLY A 26 -17.48 -32.81 -1.52
C GLY A 26 -17.34 -34.31 -1.64
N ALA A 27 -17.74 -35.08 -0.62
CA ALA A 27 -18.23 -36.43 -0.91
C ALA A 27 -19.39 -36.25 -1.88
N VAL A 28 -19.16 -36.58 -3.16
CA VAL A 28 -20.18 -36.61 -4.19
C VAL A 28 -21.27 -37.56 -3.70
N VAL A 29 -22.30 -37.02 -3.05
CA VAL A 29 -23.57 -37.71 -2.94
C VAL A 29 -24.06 -37.76 -4.38
N ALA A 30 -23.96 -38.94 -4.98
CA ALA A 30 -24.47 -39.26 -6.29
C ALA A 30 -25.96 -38.92 -6.35
N THR A 31 -26.28 -37.68 -6.72
CA THR A 31 -27.60 -37.31 -7.20
C THR A 31 -27.44 -37.06 -8.68
N ALA A 32 -28.08 -37.93 -9.45
CA ALA A 32 -28.03 -37.96 -10.89
C ALA A 32 -28.36 -36.59 -11.49
N VAL A 33 -27.62 -36.17 -12.52
CA VAL A 33 -28.08 -35.89 -13.90
C VAL A 33 -26.95 -35.17 -14.67
N THR A 34 -26.70 -35.65 -15.89
CA THR A 34 -25.69 -35.30 -16.92
C THR A 34 -24.34 -36.04 -16.86
N PRO A 35 -23.97 -36.81 -17.90
CA PRO A 35 -22.70 -37.52 -17.95
C PRO A 35 -21.60 -36.52 -18.35
N VAL A 36 -21.00 -35.87 -17.36
CA VAL A 36 -19.58 -35.55 -17.48
C VAL A 36 -18.88 -36.91 -17.52
N GLU A 37 -18.05 -37.14 -18.54
CA GLU A 37 -17.34 -38.39 -18.76
C GLU A 37 -16.82 -38.95 -17.43
N ALA A 38 -17.44 -40.04 -16.95
CA ALA A 38 -16.92 -40.82 -15.86
C ALA A 38 -15.63 -41.48 -16.38
N HIS A 39 -14.51 -40.78 -16.28
CA HIS A 39 -13.20 -41.38 -16.41
C HIS A 39 -13.15 -42.52 -15.40
N ALA A 40 -13.22 -43.76 -15.89
CA ALA A 40 -13.01 -44.92 -15.06
C ALA A 40 -11.60 -44.81 -14.48
N GLN A 41 -11.49 -44.75 -13.15
CA GLN A 41 -10.19 -44.63 -12.47
C GLN A 41 -9.27 -45.77 -12.94
N GLU A 42 -8.16 -45.43 -13.59
CA GLU A 42 -7.24 -46.41 -14.14
C GLU A 42 -6.21 -46.84 -13.09
N TYR A 43 -6.56 -47.79 -12.23
CA TYR A 43 -5.59 -48.34 -11.28
C TYR A 43 -4.92 -49.62 -11.80
N SER A 44 -3.59 -49.70 -11.68
CA SER A 44 -2.81 -50.91 -11.90
C SER A 44 -3.22 -52.01 -10.92
N LYS A 45 -3.02 -53.27 -11.31
CA LYS A 45 -3.45 -54.41 -10.47
C LYS A 45 -2.80 -54.40 -9.08
N LYS A 46 -1.49 -54.16 -9.02
CA LYS A 46 -0.74 -54.11 -7.76
C LYS A 46 -1.21 -52.95 -6.87
N PHE A 47 -1.50 -51.80 -7.47
CA PHE A 47 -2.03 -50.66 -6.74
C PHE A 47 -3.43 -50.94 -6.19
N LYS A 48 -4.34 -51.52 -6.99
CA LYS A 48 -5.70 -51.88 -6.54
C LYS A 48 -5.70 -52.73 -5.27
N GLU A 49 -4.86 -53.76 -5.23
CA GLU A 49 -4.75 -54.67 -4.09
C GLU A 49 -4.24 -53.93 -2.83
N ALA A 50 -3.15 -53.18 -2.96
CA ALA A 50 -2.56 -52.45 -1.84
C ALA A 50 -3.45 -51.28 -1.36
N TYR A 51 -4.04 -50.53 -2.30
CA TYR A 51 -4.91 -49.40 -2.00
C TYR A 51 -6.22 -49.88 -1.38
N GLY A 52 -6.81 -50.97 -1.87
CA GLY A 52 -8.01 -51.57 -1.28
C GLY A 52 -7.80 -51.93 0.20
N ALA A 53 -6.68 -52.60 0.52
CA ALA A 53 -6.34 -52.95 1.90
C ALA A 53 -6.15 -51.71 2.80
N ALA A 54 -5.55 -50.63 2.29
CA ALA A 54 -5.41 -49.39 3.05
C ALA A 54 -6.73 -48.60 3.16
N ALA A 55 -7.57 -48.62 2.13
CA ALA A 55 -8.87 -47.97 2.11
C ALA A 55 -9.86 -48.64 3.08
N GLU A 56 -9.82 -49.97 3.22
CA GLU A 56 -10.64 -50.69 4.21
C GLU A 56 -10.35 -50.22 5.64
N MET A 57 -9.11 -49.81 5.94
CA MET A 57 -8.73 -49.28 7.26
C MET A 57 -9.40 -47.93 7.58
N THR A 58 -9.96 -47.22 6.60
CA THR A 58 -10.70 -45.97 6.82
C THR A 58 -12.16 -46.21 7.21
N THR A 59 -12.63 -47.46 7.14
CA THR A 59 -14.02 -47.85 7.37
C THR A 59 -14.24 -48.46 8.77
N GLY A 60 -15.49 -48.49 9.23
CA GLY A 60 -15.89 -49.08 10.52
C GLY A 60 -16.07 -48.07 11.67
N GLU A 61 -16.51 -48.56 12.84
CA GLU A 61 -16.77 -47.72 14.04
C GLU A 61 -15.49 -47.10 14.63
N THR A 62 -14.32 -47.70 14.36
CA THR A 62 -13.02 -47.17 14.76
C THR A 62 -12.01 -47.36 13.63
N PRO A 63 -11.93 -46.41 12.69
CA PRO A 63 -10.97 -46.47 11.59
C PRO A 63 -9.51 -46.52 12.09
N ASN A 64 -8.68 -47.32 11.43
CA ASN A 64 -7.25 -47.49 11.75
C ASN A 64 -6.36 -46.55 10.93
N TRP A 65 -6.42 -45.25 11.24
CA TRP A 65 -5.64 -44.22 10.56
C TRP A 65 -4.12 -44.38 10.71
N GLU A 66 -3.67 -44.96 11.82
CA GLU A 66 -2.27 -45.32 12.04
C GLU A 66 -1.78 -46.43 11.09
N GLY A 67 -2.65 -47.40 10.81
CA GLY A 67 -2.43 -48.42 9.78
C GLY A 67 -2.32 -47.80 8.39
N VAL A 68 -3.21 -46.85 8.07
CA VAL A 68 -3.16 -46.11 6.79
C VAL A 68 -1.82 -45.38 6.65
N ARG A 69 -1.41 -44.60 7.66
CA ARG A 69 -0.11 -43.91 7.69
C ARG A 69 1.05 -44.86 7.40
N THR A 70 1.03 -46.05 8.00
CA THR A 70 2.07 -47.07 7.81
C THR A 70 2.08 -47.63 6.38
N ALA A 71 0.92 -47.73 5.72
CA ALA A 71 0.80 -48.26 4.36
C ALA A 71 1.18 -47.24 3.26
N LEU A 72 1.08 -45.93 3.53
CA LEU A 72 1.30 -44.87 2.54
C LEU A 72 2.65 -44.96 1.79
N PRO A 73 3.81 -45.21 2.42
CA PRO A 73 5.08 -45.32 1.70
C PRO A 73 5.08 -46.41 0.62
N ALA A 74 4.42 -47.55 0.88
CA ALA A 74 4.30 -48.63 -0.08
C ALA A 74 3.37 -48.26 -1.25
N LEU A 75 2.27 -47.53 -0.96
CA LEU A 75 1.36 -47.02 -1.98
C LEU A 75 2.04 -45.99 -2.89
N LEU A 76 2.83 -45.08 -2.31
CA LEU A 76 3.59 -44.07 -3.06
C LEU A 76 4.53 -44.72 -4.09
N ALA A 77 5.20 -45.80 -3.71
CA ALA A 77 6.09 -46.54 -4.60
C ALA A 77 5.37 -47.30 -5.73
N LEU A 78 4.04 -47.47 -5.63
CA LEU A 78 3.22 -48.14 -6.63
C LEU A 78 2.53 -47.18 -7.60
N ILE A 79 2.64 -45.86 -7.40
CA ILE A 79 2.05 -44.87 -8.31
C ILE A 79 2.72 -44.95 -9.67
N THR A 80 1.93 -45.18 -10.71
CA THR A 80 2.36 -45.26 -12.10
C THR A 80 1.58 -44.32 -13.02
N ASN A 81 0.47 -43.76 -12.55
CA ASN A 81 -0.35 -42.80 -13.30
C ASN A 81 -1.03 -41.78 -12.36
N GLU A 82 -1.72 -40.80 -12.97
CA GLU A 82 -2.29 -39.68 -12.23
C GLU A 82 -3.56 -40.02 -11.44
N ASP A 83 -4.36 -41.02 -11.84
CA ASP A 83 -5.51 -41.45 -11.05
C ASP A 83 -5.04 -42.11 -9.74
N GLU A 84 -3.99 -42.93 -9.80
CA GLU A 84 -3.35 -43.53 -8.62
C GLU A 84 -2.74 -42.44 -7.71
N ARG A 85 -2.04 -41.45 -8.30
CA ARG A 85 -1.48 -40.32 -7.54
C ARG A 85 -2.56 -39.55 -6.79
N PHE A 86 -3.66 -39.24 -7.47
CA PHE A 86 -4.81 -38.57 -6.86
C PHE A 86 -5.40 -39.41 -5.72
N ALA A 87 -5.56 -40.72 -5.92
CA ALA A 87 -6.11 -41.62 -4.93
C ALA A 87 -5.27 -41.70 -3.65
N VAL A 88 -3.94 -41.80 -3.79
CA VAL A 88 -3.02 -41.74 -2.64
C VAL A 88 -3.08 -40.36 -2.00
N GLY A 89 -3.12 -39.28 -2.79
CA GLY A 89 -3.27 -37.92 -2.26
C GLY A 89 -4.50 -37.74 -1.36
N GLN A 90 -5.66 -38.23 -1.81
CA GLN A 90 -6.89 -38.21 -1.01
C GLN A 90 -6.78 -39.06 0.27
N LEU A 91 -6.15 -40.23 0.19
CA LEU A 91 -5.98 -41.11 1.35
C LEU A 91 -5.00 -40.50 2.38
N SER A 92 -3.87 -39.93 1.91
CA SER A 92 -2.91 -39.21 2.75
C SER A 92 -3.57 -38.02 3.45
N LEU A 93 -4.40 -37.24 2.72
CA LEU A 93 -5.10 -36.09 3.29
C LEU A 93 -6.12 -36.51 4.36
N GLN A 94 -6.88 -37.58 4.13
CA GLN A 94 -7.82 -38.11 5.11
C GLN A 94 -7.10 -38.60 6.38
N ALA A 95 -6.04 -39.38 6.22
CA ALA A 95 -5.21 -39.84 7.34
C ALA A 95 -4.58 -38.66 8.09
N GLY A 96 -4.05 -37.67 7.38
CA GLY A 96 -3.50 -36.46 7.97
C GLY A 96 -4.53 -35.66 8.76
N ASN A 97 -5.75 -35.52 8.25
CA ASN A 97 -6.85 -34.87 8.98
C ASN A 97 -7.24 -35.63 10.25
N ALA A 98 -7.37 -36.96 10.17
CA ALA A 98 -7.76 -37.78 11.30
C ALA A 98 -6.68 -37.84 12.40
N LEU A 99 -5.42 -37.87 12.01
CA LEU A 99 -4.27 -37.90 12.92
C LEU A 99 -3.80 -36.50 13.34
N SER A 100 -4.37 -35.43 12.78
CA SER A 100 -3.84 -34.06 12.90
C SER A 100 -2.36 -33.95 12.50
N ASP A 101 -1.94 -34.75 11.51
CA ASP A 101 -0.58 -34.81 11.00
C ASP A 101 -0.42 -33.87 9.80
N ARG A 102 0.23 -32.72 10.04
CA ARG A 102 0.45 -31.68 9.03
C ARG A 102 1.28 -32.15 7.84
N ALA A 103 2.25 -33.04 8.07
CA ALA A 103 3.09 -33.56 7.00
C ALA A 103 2.27 -34.44 6.04
N LEU A 104 1.37 -35.28 6.60
CA LEU A 104 0.45 -36.07 5.79
C LEU A 104 -0.61 -35.22 5.07
N GLN A 105 -1.15 -34.19 5.74
CA GLN A 105 -2.06 -33.24 5.11
C GLN A 105 -1.41 -32.58 3.90
N ARG A 106 -0.18 -32.09 4.07
CA ARG A 106 0.58 -31.46 3.00
C ARG A 106 0.86 -32.44 1.86
N GLN A 107 1.41 -33.62 2.16
CA GLN A 107 1.66 -34.66 1.16
C GLN A 107 0.39 -34.99 0.37
N GLY A 108 -0.76 -35.11 1.04
CA GLY A 108 -2.03 -35.38 0.39
C GLY A 108 -2.48 -34.29 -0.58
N LEU A 109 -2.31 -33.02 -0.19
CA LEU A 109 -2.60 -31.86 -1.05
C LEU A 109 -1.64 -31.80 -2.25
N GLU A 110 -0.34 -32.00 -2.03
CA GLU A 110 0.68 -31.97 -3.07
C GLU A 110 0.46 -33.07 -4.11
N LEU A 111 0.27 -34.32 -3.68
CA LEU A 111 -0.04 -35.43 -4.59
C LEU A 111 -1.34 -35.20 -5.37
N SER A 112 -2.35 -34.63 -4.71
CA SER A 112 -3.60 -34.30 -5.38
C SER A 112 -3.39 -33.22 -6.44
N LEU A 113 -2.67 -32.14 -6.13
CA LEU A 113 -2.37 -31.06 -7.08
C LEU A 113 -1.51 -31.56 -8.25
N GLU A 114 -0.44 -32.32 -7.96
CA GLU A 114 0.45 -32.90 -8.96
C GLU A 114 -0.27 -33.84 -9.93
N SER A 115 -1.34 -34.51 -9.48
CA SER A 115 -2.11 -35.40 -10.34
C SER A 115 -2.82 -34.67 -11.49
N GLY A 116 -3.06 -33.36 -11.35
CA GLY A 116 -3.91 -32.61 -12.27
C GLY A 116 -5.39 -33.03 -12.25
N LYS A 117 -5.80 -33.89 -11.31
CA LYS A 117 -7.17 -34.41 -11.18
C LYS A 117 -8.03 -33.67 -10.15
N VAL A 118 -7.46 -32.69 -9.43
CA VAL A 118 -8.24 -31.82 -8.55
C VAL A 118 -9.27 -31.05 -9.40
N PRO A 119 -10.57 -31.11 -9.08
CA PRO A 119 -11.59 -30.36 -9.81
C PRO A 119 -11.26 -28.87 -9.87
N ALA A 120 -11.56 -28.23 -11.00
CA ALA A 120 -11.16 -26.84 -11.25
C ALA A 120 -11.65 -25.87 -10.17
N GLU A 121 -12.89 -26.08 -9.69
CA GLU A 121 -13.52 -25.31 -8.62
C GLU A 121 -12.85 -25.50 -7.25
N ARG A 122 -12.04 -26.55 -7.07
CA ARG A 122 -11.29 -26.86 -5.85
C ARG A 122 -9.80 -26.53 -5.96
N LEU A 123 -9.27 -26.27 -7.15
CA LEU A 123 -7.85 -25.95 -7.34
C LEU A 123 -7.40 -24.80 -6.47
N GLY A 124 -8.20 -23.73 -6.39
CA GLY A 124 -7.90 -22.58 -5.53
C GLY A 124 -7.79 -22.95 -4.06
N LEU A 125 -8.74 -23.75 -3.56
CA LEU A 125 -8.79 -24.19 -2.16
C LEU A 125 -7.64 -25.14 -1.79
N PHE A 126 -7.29 -26.08 -2.68
CA PHE A 126 -6.16 -27.00 -2.45
C PHE A 126 -4.84 -26.25 -2.38
N ASN A 127 -4.59 -25.35 -3.34
CA ASN A 127 -3.41 -24.51 -3.33
C ASN A 127 -3.38 -23.59 -2.09
N TRP A 128 -4.51 -23.03 -1.68
CA TRP A 128 -4.60 -22.22 -0.46
C TRP A 128 -4.12 -22.98 0.78
N PHE A 129 -4.59 -24.20 0.99
CA PHE A 129 -4.16 -25.00 2.15
C PHE A 129 -2.71 -25.47 2.04
N ALA A 130 -2.26 -25.88 0.85
CA ALA A 130 -0.86 -26.25 0.63
C ALA A 130 0.08 -25.07 0.94
N GLY A 131 -0.28 -23.86 0.49
CA GLY A 131 0.45 -22.63 0.80
C GLY A 131 0.48 -22.31 2.30
N ASN A 132 -0.63 -22.49 3.00
CA ASN A 132 -0.69 -22.28 4.45
C ASN A 132 0.21 -23.25 5.23
N LEU A 133 0.24 -24.53 4.85
CA LEU A 133 1.10 -25.52 5.48
C LEU A 133 2.58 -25.22 5.22
N ALA A 134 2.94 -24.95 3.95
CA ALA A 134 4.30 -24.54 3.60
C ALA A 134 4.74 -23.26 4.35
N TYR A 135 3.84 -22.29 4.50
CA TYR A 135 4.13 -21.04 5.23
C TYR A 135 4.38 -21.31 6.73
N GLN A 136 3.58 -22.19 7.36
CA GLN A 136 3.78 -22.58 8.75
C GLN A 136 5.09 -23.34 8.98
N ASP A 137 5.54 -24.09 7.97
CA ASP A 137 6.81 -24.80 8.00
C ASP A 137 8.00 -23.91 7.61
N ASN A 138 7.76 -22.60 7.43
CA ASN A 138 8.74 -21.57 7.02
C ASN A 138 9.32 -21.76 5.61
N GLU A 139 8.65 -22.53 4.76
CA GLU A 139 8.99 -22.70 3.35
C GLU A 139 8.34 -21.58 2.52
N PHE A 140 8.79 -20.35 2.74
CA PHE A 140 8.15 -19.14 2.22
C PHE A 140 8.10 -19.08 0.69
N ALA A 141 9.17 -19.44 -0.02
CA ALA A 141 9.16 -19.55 -1.47
C ALA A 141 8.13 -20.56 -1.99
N MET A 142 8.01 -21.73 -1.36
CA MET A 142 7.02 -22.76 -1.71
C MET A 142 5.60 -22.25 -1.44
N ALA A 143 5.40 -21.61 -0.28
CA ALA A 143 4.13 -21.01 0.09
C ALA A 143 3.67 -19.97 -0.94
N ARG A 144 4.58 -19.12 -1.46
CA ARG A 144 4.25 -18.18 -2.54
C ARG A 144 3.74 -18.87 -3.78
N THR A 145 4.40 -19.92 -4.24
CA THR A 145 3.99 -20.66 -5.44
C THR A 145 2.56 -21.14 -5.29
N TYR A 146 2.21 -21.74 -4.15
CA TYR A 146 0.86 -22.19 -3.89
C TYR A 146 -0.14 -21.04 -3.76
N PHE A 147 0.18 -19.98 -3.02
CA PHE A 147 -0.73 -18.84 -2.90
C PHE A 147 -0.99 -18.13 -4.23
N GLN A 148 0.02 -18.01 -5.09
CA GLN A 148 -0.14 -17.47 -6.45
C GLN A 148 -1.01 -18.38 -7.32
N ALA A 149 -0.81 -19.70 -7.24
CA ALA A 149 -1.66 -20.67 -7.93
C ALA A 149 -3.11 -20.63 -7.41
N ALA A 150 -3.32 -20.40 -6.11
CA ALA A 150 -4.64 -20.23 -5.52
C ALA A 150 -5.35 -18.99 -6.11
N SER A 151 -4.66 -17.84 -6.17
CA SER A 151 -5.19 -16.63 -6.82
C SER A 151 -5.52 -16.85 -8.30
N ALA A 152 -4.62 -17.50 -9.04
CA ALA A 152 -4.81 -17.77 -10.47
C ALA A 152 -6.01 -18.70 -10.73
N ALA A 153 -6.32 -19.59 -9.78
CA ALA A 153 -7.51 -20.44 -9.80
C ALA A 153 -8.77 -19.75 -9.24
N GLY A 154 -8.73 -18.44 -8.94
CA GLY A 154 -9.89 -17.65 -8.52
C GLY A 154 -10.21 -17.69 -7.02
N TYR A 155 -9.28 -18.13 -6.16
CA TYR A 155 -9.51 -18.15 -4.71
C TYR A 155 -9.50 -16.73 -4.11
N THR A 156 -10.61 -16.34 -3.46
CA THR A 156 -10.78 -14.98 -2.89
C THR A 156 -11.15 -14.94 -1.40
N GLU A 157 -11.53 -16.07 -0.80
CA GLU A 157 -12.18 -16.11 0.53
C GLU A 157 -11.28 -15.66 1.70
N ASN A 158 -9.96 -15.58 1.50
CA ASN A 158 -9.01 -15.10 2.51
C ASN A 158 -7.83 -14.31 1.90
N ASP A 159 -8.07 -13.59 0.79
CA ASP A 159 -7.11 -12.84 -0.03
C ASP A 159 -5.61 -13.18 0.22
N PRO A 160 -5.02 -14.08 -0.57
CA PRO A 160 -3.64 -14.55 -0.37
C PRO A 160 -2.58 -13.47 -0.55
N THR A 161 -2.91 -12.31 -1.11
CA THR A 161 -1.94 -11.26 -1.43
C THR A 161 -1.10 -10.84 -0.22
N GLY A 162 -1.73 -10.67 0.95
CA GLY A 162 -0.99 -10.32 2.17
C GLY A 162 0.05 -11.38 2.58
N LEU A 163 -0.29 -12.67 2.44
CA LEU A 163 0.61 -13.78 2.76
C LEU A 163 1.73 -13.92 1.72
N ILE A 164 1.44 -13.69 0.44
CA ILE A 164 2.46 -13.65 -0.61
C ILE A 164 3.47 -12.54 -0.31
N ALA A 165 3.01 -11.33 0.02
CA ALA A 165 3.90 -10.24 0.38
C ALA A 165 4.74 -10.56 1.62
N GLU A 166 4.13 -11.06 2.69
CA GLU A 166 4.87 -11.38 3.92
C GLU A 166 5.90 -12.48 3.75
N SER A 167 5.64 -13.46 2.89
CA SER A 167 6.63 -14.50 2.61
C SER A 167 7.92 -13.93 2.00
N TYR A 168 7.86 -12.88 1.16
CA TYR A 168 9.05 -12.18 0.66
C TYR A 168 9.79 -11.50 1.82
N PHE A 169 9.06 -10.78 2.67
CA PHE A 169 9.65 -10.08 3.82
C PHE A 169 10.28 -11.04 4.84
N LYS A 170 9.70 -12.24 5.01
CA LYS A 170 10.25 -13.30 5.87
C LYS A 170 11.56 -13.88 5.35
N GLU A 171 11.80 -13.81 4.05
CA GLU A 171 13.06 -14.18 3.42
C GLU A 171 14.03 -12.98 3.29
N ASN A 172 13.68 -11.83 3.91
CA ASN A 172 14.39 -10.55 3.78
C ASN A 172 14.44 -9.99 2.35
N ASP A 173 13.59 -10.46 1.44
CA ASP A 173 13.42 -9.87 0.11
C ASP A 173 12.43 -8.69 0.18
N ILE A 174 12.90 -7.58 0.76
CA ILE A 174 12.08 -6.37 0.92
C ILE A 174 11.67 -5.80 -0.44
N SER A 175 12.58 -5.78 -1.41
CA SER A 175 12.30 -5.24 -2.74
C SER A 175 11.23 -6.08 -3.47
N GLY A 176 11.36 -7.41 -3.45
CA GLY A 176 10.38 -8.32 -4.06
C GLY A 176 9.00 -8.16 -3.45
N GLY A 177 8.89 -8.10 -2.12
CA GLY A 177 7.62 -7.92 -1.44
C GLY A 177 6.96 -6.56 -1.68
N LEU A 178 7.74 -5.47 -1.70
CA LEU A 178 7.23 -4.14 -2.03
C LEU A 178 6.76 -4.05 -3.49
N ASN A 179 7.51 -4.62 -4.43
CA ASN A 179 7.13 -4.66 -5.84
C ASN A 179 5.84 -5.47 -6.05
N PHE A 180 5.70 -6.60 -5.36
CA PHE A 180 4.49 -7.41 -5.38
C PHE A 180 3.27 -6.63 -4.84
N LEU A 181 3.39 -6.00 -3.66
CA LEU A 181 2.30 -5.21 -3.07
C LEU A 181 1.90 -4.03 -3.98
N LYS A 182 2.88 -3.31 -4.52
CA LYS A 182 2.62 -2.21 -5.46
C LYS A 182 1.89 -2.71 -6.71
N GLY A 183 2.32 -3.82 -7.28
CA GLY A 183 1.66 -4.44 -8.44
C GLY A 183 0.22 -4.83 -8.14
N ALA A 184 -0.01 -5.54 -7.03
CA ALA A 184 -1.36 -5.95 -6.61
C ALA A 184 -2.29 -4.75 -6.35
N ALA A 185 -1.80 -3.71 -5.67
CA ALA A 185 -2.55 -2.48 -5.45
C ALA A 185 -2.89 -1.78 -6.77
N THR A 186 -1.93 -1.63 -7.67
CA THR A 186 -2.11 -0.98 -8.98
C THR A 186 -3.16 -1.72 -9.82
N THR A 187 -3.13 -3.05 -9.87
CA THR A 187 -4.13 -3.85 -10.58
C THR A 187 -5.53 -3.61 -10.03
N ARG A 188 -5.71 -3.67 -8.70
CA ARG A 188 -7.03 -3.42 -8.08
C ARG A 188 -7.55 -2.02 -8.35
N MET A 189 -6.68 -1.01 -8.25
CA MET A 189 -7.03 0.38 -8.56
C MET A 189 -7.47 0.53 -10.02
N ALA A 190 -6.78 -0.12 -10.97
CA ALA A 190 -7.16 -0.10 -12.39
C ALA A 190 -8.51 -0.79 -12.66
N GLU A 191 -8.86 -1.79 -11.85
CA GLU A 191 -10.15 -2.49 -11.89
C GLU A 191 -11.27 -1.76 -11.12
N GLY A 192 -10.98 -0.62 -10.48
CA GLY A 192 -11.93 0.10 -9.63
C GLY A 192 -12.28 -0.63 -8.34
N LEU A 193 -11.45 -1.60 -7.92
CA LEU A 193 -11.62 -2.35 -6.69
C LEU A 193 -10.88 -1.66 -5.53
N PRO A 194 -11.43 -1.70 -4.30
CA PRO A 194 -10.72 -1.18 -3.14
C PRO A 194 -9.43 -1.97 -2.89
N VAL A 195 -8.37 -1.25 -2.51
CA VAL A 195 -7.12 -1.83 -2.01
C VAL A 195 -7.19 -1.94 -0.49
N ASP A 196 -6.73 -3.07 0.06
CA ASP A 196 -6.61 -3.22 1.51
C ASP A 196 -5.60 -2.20 2.06
N GLU A 197 -6.07 -1.30 2.91
CA GLU A 197 -5.25 -0.28 3.55
C GLU A 197 -4.07 -0.88 4.32
N ALA A 198 -4.21 -2.08 4.89
CA ALA A 198 -3.13 -2.76 5.59
C ALA A 198 -1.94 -3.06 4.67
N TRP A 199 -2.17 -3.30 3.37
CA TRP A 199 -1.09 -3.52 2.40
C TRP A 199 -0.32 -2.24 2.14
N LEU A 200 -1.03 -1.12 1.97
CA LEU A 200 -0.43 0.18 1.69
C LEU A 200 0.35 0.69 2.90
N LEU A 201 -0.21 0.55 4.11
CA LEU A 201 0.49 0.88 5.35
C LEU A 201 1.70 -0.03 5.60
N ARG A 202 1.60 -1.32 5.26
CA ARG A 202 2.74 -2.25 5.37
C ARG A 202 3.85 -1.89 4.40
N GLY A 203 3.52 -1.57 3.15
CA GLY A 203 4.45 -1.08 2.15
C GLY A 203 5.13 0.21 2.59
N LEU A 204 4.35 1.21 3.00
CA LEU A 204 4.83 2.49 3.51
C LEU A 204 5.81 2.33 4.68
N LYS A 205 5.46 1.49 5.67
CA LYS A 205 6.30 1.20 6.83
C LYS A 205 7.64 0.59 6.42
N LEU A 206 7.62 -0.42 5.54
CA LEU A 206 8.84 -1.10 5.11
C LEU A 206 9.70 -0.19 4.21
N SER A 207 9.09 0.65 3.39
CA SER A 207 9.83 1.66 2.63
C SER A 207 10.53 2.66 3.55
N TYR A 208 9.86 3.10 4.62
CA TYR A 208 10.48 3.96 5.64
C TYR A 208 11.63 3.26 6.37
N GLU A 209 11.41 2.05 6.88
CA GLU A 209 12.40 1.30 7.67
C GLU A 209 13.66 0.91 6.87
N ASN A 210 13.56 0.88 5.53
CA ASN A 210 14.67 0.54 4.63
C ASN A 210 15.18 1.74 3.82
N GLU A 211 14.76 2.97 4.17
CA GLU A 211 15.23 4.21 3.52
C GLU A 211 15.01 4.22 1.99
N LEU A 212 13.83 3.78 1.56
CA LEU A 212 13.44 3.64 0.15
C LEU A 212 12.49 4.78 -0.28
N PRO A 213 13.01 5.97 -0.69
CA PRO A 213 12.19 7.16 -0.94
C PRO A 213 11.17 7.01 -2.07
N ASP A 214 11.53 6.34 -3.17
CA ASP A 214 10.64 6.17 -4.32
C ASP A 214 9.44 5.28 -3.95
N GLN A 215 9.70 4.18 -3.26
CA GLN A 215 8.67 3.26 -2.77
C GLN A 215 7.83 3.93 -1.67
N ALA A 216 8.45 4.69 -0.77
CA ALA A 216 7.75 5.45 0.24
C ALA A 216 6.74 6.43 -0.38
N LEU A 217 7.15 7.15 -1.43
CA LEU A 217 6.27 8.04 -2.18
C LEU A 217 5.15 7.28 -2.91
N ASP A 218 5.46 6.15 -3.54
CA ASP A 218 4.46 5.32 -4.21
C ASP A 218 3.38 4.84 -3.23
N PHE A 219 3.78 4.26 -2.09
CA PHE A 219 2.83 3.78 -1.09
C PHE A 219 2.09 4.92 -0.40
N ALA A 220 2.73 6.06 -0.14
CA ALA A 220 2.06 7.24 0.42
C ALA A 220 0.97 7.77 -0.52
N THR A 221 1.28 7.94 -1.81
CA THR A 221 0.32 8.44 -2.80
C THR A 221 -0.83 7.46 -3.04
N MET A 222 -0.57 6.15 -3.10
CA MET A 222 -1.63 5.13 -3.16
C MET A 222 -2.50 5.14 -1.90
N LEU A 223 -1.89 5.20 -0.71
CA LEU A 223 -2.62 5.22 0.58
C LEU A 223 -3.58 6.40 0.65
N ILE A 224 -3.08 7.58 0.31
CA ILE A 224 -3.85 8.83 0.32
C ILE A 224 -4.96 8.80 -0.73
N SER A 225 -4.65 8.38 -1.96
CA SER A 225 -5.65 8.33 -3.05
C SER A 225 -6.78 7.35 -2.74
N GLN A 226 -6.49 6.21 -2.10
CA GLN A 226 -7.49 5.19 -1.79
C GLN A 226 -8.28 5.49 -0.51
N ASN A 227 -7.64 6.09 0.50
CA ASN A 227 -8.28 6.42 1.77
C ASN A 227 -7.70 7.70 2.38
N PRO A 228 -8.16 8.90 1.95
CA PRO A 228 -7.60 10.20 2.32
C PRO A 228 -8.00 10.66 3.73
N THR A 229 -7.84 9.80 4.74
CA THR A 229 -8.06 10.19 6.14
C THR A 229 -6.93 11.10 6.63
N GLU A 230 -7.23 11.93 7.63
CA GLU A 230 -6.22 12.77 8.31
C GLU A 230 -5.02 11.94 8.80
N GLN A 231 -5.29 10.72 9.29
CA GLN A 231 -4.26 9.79 9.75
C GLN A 231 -3.34 9.31 8.62
N ASN A 232 -3.90 9.03 7.44
CA ASN A 232 -3.15 8.57 6.28
C ASN A 232 -2.36 9.69 5.61
N TRP A 233 -2.90 10.91 5.62
CA TRP A 233 -2.15 12.11 5.28
C TRP A 233 -0.93 12.29 6.18
N LEU A 234 -1.14 12.21 7.50
CA LEU A 234 -0.05 12.30 8.47
C LEU A 234 1.03 11.26 8.19
N TYR A 235 0.66 9.98 8.06
CA TYR A 235 1.63 8.91 7.80
C TYR A 235 2.36 9.07 6.47
N GLY A 236 1.63 9.29 5.38
CA GLY A 236 2.21 9.40 4.04
C GLY A 236 3.19 10.56 3.94
N VAL A 237 2.77 11.76 4.37
CA VAL A 237 3.59 12.95 4.25
C VAL A 237 4.80 12.91 5.20
N GLN A 238 4.63 12.44 6.44
CA GLN A 238 5.77 12.31 7.37
C GLN A 238 6.81 11.29 6.88
N VAL A 239 6.36 10.16 6.30
CA VAL A 239 7.29 9.16 5.75
C VAL A 239 8.03 9.73 4.55
N VAL A 240 7.34 10.39 3.61
CA VAL A 240 7.99 11.05 2.47
C VAL A 240 8.96 12.14 2.94
N ASN A 241 8.59 12.94 3.94
CA ASN A 241 9.48 13.94 4.54
C ASN A 241 10.74 13.30 5.13
N ALA A 242 10.59 12.18 5.86
CA ALA A 242 11.71 11.54 6.55
C ALA A 242 12.64 10.75 5.63
N THR A 243 12.17 10.29 4.46
CA THR A 243 12.99 9.54 3.49
C THR A 243 13.64 10.42 2.43
N ASN A 244 13.34 11.71 2.40
CA ASN A 244 13.86 12.66 1.42
C ASN A 244 14.59 13.82 2.10
N SER A 245 15.52 14.43 1.37
CA SER A 245 16.20 15.65 1.80
C SER A 245 15.73 16.82 0.94
N PHE A 246 14.83 17.65 1.48
CA PHE A 246 14.35 18.84 0.80
C PHE A 246 15.17 20.07 1.19
N GLU A 247 15.43 20.94 0.21
CA GLU A 247 15.93 22.28 0.51
C GLU A 247 14.81 23.15 1.14
N PRO A 248 15.14 24.21 1.91
CA PRO A 248 14.15 24.94 2.72
C PRO A 248 12.90 25.43 1.99
N GLN A 249 13.00 25.90 0.74
CA GLN A 249 11.85 26.34 -0.04
C GLN A 249 10.99 25.18 -0.57
N ALA A 250 11.57 24.01 -0.80
CA ALA A 250 10.85 22.79 -1.14
C ALA A 250 10.18 22.22 0.11
N GLN A 251 10.88 22.29 1.24
CA GLN A 251 10.33 21.94 2.54
C GLN A 251 9.09 22.79 2.87
N LEU A 252 9.16 24.10 2.64
CA LEU A 252 8.00 24.99 2.79
C LEU A 252 6.78 24.51 1.97
N ASP A 253 7.00 24.08 0.72
CA ASP A 253 5.92 23.61 -0.16
C ASP A 253 5.34 22.25 0.27
N LEU A 254 6.12 21.43 0.98
CA LEU A 254 5.62 20.22 1.66
C LEU A 254 4.85 20.56 2.94
N LEU A 255 5.36 21.48 3.75
CA LEU A 255 4.71 21.94 4.99
C LEU A 255 3.38 22.65 4.69
N ARG A 256 3.27 23.37 3.57
CA ARG A 256 2.01 23.92 3.05
C ARG A 256 0.97 22.82 2.80
N LEU A 257 1.38 21.67 2.27
CA LEU A 257 0.51 20.52 2.10
C LEU A 257 0.12 19.91 3.45
N GLN A 258 1.07 19.76 4.37
CA GLN A 258 0.77 19.27 5.73
C GLN A 258 -0.25 20.17 6.43
N ARG A 259 -0.09 21.49 6.33
CA ARG A 259 -1.06 22.47 6.83
C ARG A 259 -2.43 22.26 6.20
N LYS A 260 -2.48 22.17 4.87
CA LYS A 260 -3.73 22.02 4.11
C LYS A 260 -4.50 20.74 4.48
N THR A 261 -3.79 19.69 4.86
CA THR A 261 -4.34 18.36 5.17
C THR A 261 -4.51 18.11 6.67
N GLY A 262 -4.20 19.11 7.52
CA GLY A 262 -4.26 18.97 8.98
C GLY A 262 -3.16 18.08 9.57
N ALA A 263 -2.12 17.76 8.79
CA ALA A 263 -1.00 16.92 9.18
C ALA A 263 0.12 17.66 9.94
N LEU A 264 0.01 18.98 10.14
CA LEU A 264 0.82 19.71 11.13
C LEU A 264 0.29 19.38 12.54
N LYS A 265 1.01 18.53 13.28
CA LYS A 265 0.60 18.01 14.58
C LYS A 265 1.58 18.31 15.71
N GLU A 266 2.83 18.60 15.38
CA GLU A 266 3.90 18.72 16.37
C GLU A 266 4.49 20.13 16.37
N ARG A 267 4.87 20.64 17.55
CA ARG A 267 5.42 22.01 17.69
C ARG A 267 6.60 22.27 16.76
N TYR A 268 7.48 21.28 16.57
CA TYR A 268 8.66 21.46 15.71
C TYR A 268 8.27 21.68 14.23
N GLU A 269 7.15 21.13 13.76
CA GLU A 269 6.69 21.29 12.38
C GLU A 269 6.23 22.74 12.12
N TYR A 270 5.58 23.36 13.11
CA TYR A 270 5.25 24.79 13.05
C TYR A 270 6.50 25.68 13.08
N VAL A 271 7.50 25.34 13.90
CA VAL A 271 8.78 26.07 13.93
C VAL A 271 9.47 25.99 12.58
N GLU A 272 9.59 24.78 12.02
CA GLU A 272 10.21 24.56 10.72
C GLU A 272 9.47 25.28 9.58
N TYR A 273 8.14 25.37 9.68
CA TYR A 273 7.34 26.17 8.75
C TYR A 273 7.71 27.64 8.83
N VAL A 274 7.72 28.23 10.03
CA VAL A 274 8.04 29.64 10.25
C VAL A 274 9.45 29.97 9.75
N GLU A 275 10.42 29.09 10.01
CA GLU A 275 11.80 29.26 9.56
C GLU A 275 11.91 29.16 8.03
N SER A 276 11.23 28.19 7.41
CA SER A 276 11.26 27.98 5.96
C SER A 276 10.53 29.08 5.18
N ALA A 277 9.44 29.61 5.74
CA ALA A 277 8.67 30.72 5.19
C ALA A 277 9.39 32.07 5.37
N ASP A 278 10.16 32.23 6.45
CA ASP A 278 10.80 33.47 6.89
C ASP A 278 9.79 34.60 7.17
N PRO A 279 9.59 35.02 8.43
CA PRO A 279 8.65 36.09 8.79
C PRO A 279 8.94 37.43 8.10
N ARG A 280 10.15 37.64 7.58
CA ARG A 280 10.57 38.86 6.86
C ARG A 280 10.18 38.83 5.38
N LYS A 281 9.76 37.68 4.87
CA LYS A 281 9.40 37.46 3.46
C LYS A 281 7.94 37.08 3.31
N MET A 282 7.49 36.10 4.09
CA MET A 282 6.13 35.52 4.00
C MET A 282 5.29 35.90 5.22
N GLY A 283 5.23 37.20 5.53
CA GLY A 283 4.63 37.68 6.78
C GLY A 283 3.17 37.26 6.98
N GLY A 284 2.33 37.32 5.94
CA GLY A 284 0.92 36.93 6.07
C GLY A 284 0.75 35.43 6.33
N GLU A 285 1.52 34.61 5.63
CA GLU A 285 1.50 33.16 5.78
C GLU A 285 2.02 32.71 7.15
N VAL A 286 3.13 33.30 7.60
CA VAL A 286 3.71 33.02 8.92
C VAL A 286 2.74 33.37 10.05
N MET A 287 2.08 34.52 9.97
CA MET A 287 1.04 34.88 10.96
C MET A 287 -0.05 33.83 11.01
N ALA A 288 -0.58 33.43 9.84
CA ALA A 288 -1.68 32.48 9.77
C ALA A 288 -1.29 31.10 10.35
N VAL A 289 -0.07 30.62 10.11
CA VAL A 289 0.44 29.36 10.68
C VAL A 289 0.60 29.43 12.20
N LEU A 290 1.13 30.56 12.71
CA LEU A 290 1.28 30.76 14.15
C LEU A 290 -0.08 30.84 14.84
N ASP A 291 -1.04 31.56 14.24
CA ASP A 291 -2.41 31.66 14.74
C ASP A 291 -3.10 30.27 14.78
N GLU A 292 -2.91 29.45 13.74
CA GLU A 292 -3.38 28.05 13.73
C GLU A 292 -2.74 27.20 14.83
N GLY A 293 -1.42 27.34 15.05
CA GLY A 293 -0.71 26.62 16.10
C GLY A 293 -1.19 26.99 17.50
N VAL A 294 -1.54 28.26 17.72
CA VAL A 294 -2.16 28.74 18.97
C VAL A 294 -3.58 28.19 19.11
N ALA A 295 -4.40 28.24 18.06
CA ALA A 295 -5.76 27.72 18.08
C ALA A 295 -5.80 26.20 18.34
N ALA A 296 -4.81 25.45 17.85
CA ALA A 296 -4.64 24.03 18.11
C ALA A 296 -4.07 23.71 19.51
N GLY A 297 -3.65 24.71 20.28
CA GLY A 297 -3.02 24.54 21.60
C GLY A 297 -1.60 23.97 21.55
N ILE A 298 -0.97 23.96 20.36
CA ILE A 298 0.39 23.41 20.13
C ILE A 298 1.44 24.49 20.43
N ILE A 299 1.13 25.75 20.12
CA ILE A 299 1.96 26.93 20.42
C ILE A 299 1.23 27.79 21.45
N SER A 300 1.98 28.35 22.40
CA SER A 300 1.46 29.37 23.32
C SER A 300 1.81 30.76 22.81
N THR A 301 0.94 31.75 23.04
CA THR A 301 1.23 33.17 22.72
C THR A 301 2.38 33.75 23.55
N GLY A 302 2.75 33.09 24.66
CA GLY A 302 3.93 33.44 25.46
C GLY A 302 5.23 32.73 25.02
N ASP A 303 5.15 31.86 24.01
CA ASP A 303 6.33 31.19 23.43
C ASP A 303 7.16 32.20 22.63
N THR A 304 8.50 32.15 22.78
CA THR A 304 9.40 33.05 22.05
C THR A 304 9.31 32.86 20.54
N VAL A 305 9.06 31.62 20.07
CA VAL A 305 8.80 31.35 18.65
C VAL A 305 7.61 32.16 18.16
N TYR A 306 6.55 32.28 18.96
CA TYR A 306 5.40 33.09 18.60
C TYR A 306 5.74 34.58 18.68
N THR A 307 6.23 35.07 19.83
CA THR A 307 6.40 36.52 20.05
C THR A 307 7.40 37.17 19.10
N ASP A 308 8.50 36.48 18.81
CA ASP A 308 9.59 37.04 18.00
C ASP A 308 9.23 37.07 16.52
N ASN A 309 8.57 36.00 16.04
CA ASN A 309 8.21 35.88 14.63
C ASN A 309 6.90 36.59 14.29
N TYR A 310 5.89 36.55 15.17
CA TYR A 310 4.57 37.11 14.86
C TYR A 310 4.63 38.64 14.65
N ASN A 311 5.37 39.36 15.48
CA ASN A 311 5.47 40.82 15.34
C ASN A 311 6.22 41.24 14.07
N LEU A 312 7.26 40.47 13.72
CA LEU A 312 8.02 40.68 12.49
C LEU A 312 7.17 40.40 11.25
N ALA A 313 6.48 39.26 11.27
CA ALA A 313 5.54 38.83 10.23
C ALA A 313 4.39 39.83 10.05
N LYS A 314 3.81 40.33 11.15
CA LYS A 314 2.78 41.36 11.15
C LYS A 314 3.24 42.66 10.54
N THR A 315 4.44 43.12 10.91
CA THR A 315 5.02 44.34 10.33
C THR A 315 5.26 44.17 8.84
N ARG A 316 5.80 43.02 8.42
CA ARG A 316 6.05 42.72 7.01
C ARG A 316 4.76 42.62 6.20
N SER A 317 3.79 41.84 6.67
CA SER A 317 2.48 41.67 6.02
C SER A 317 1.76 43.00 5.80
N ALA A 318 1.79 43.90 6.79
CA ALA A 318 1.18 45.23 6.66
C ALA A 318 1.90 46.13 5.64
N ALA A 319 3.23 45.98 5.47
CA ALA A 319 3.97 46.68 4.42
C ALA A 319 3.65 46.09 3.04
N ASP A 320 3.70 44.76 2.91
CA ASP A 320 3.35 44.02 1.69
C ASP A 320 1.97 44.41 1.15
N ALA A 321 0.96 44.41 2.01
CA ALA A 321 -0.41 44.74 1.63
C ALA A 321 -0.55 46.18 1.07
N ARG A 322 0.32 47.11 1.47
CA ARG A 322 0.31 48.49 0.95
C ARG A 322 1.08 48.64 -0.35
N GLU A 323 2.14 47.85 -0.52
CA GLU A 323 3.16 48.08 -1.56
C GLU A 323 2.96 47.17 -2.78
N VAL A 324 2.49 45.93 -2.59
CA VAL A 324 2.54 44.87 -3.61
C VAL A 324 1.83 45.23 -4.91
N ALA A 325 0.67 45.90 -4.82
CA ALA A 325 -0.09 46.32 -6.00
C ALA A 325 0.69 47.32 -6.87
N GLY A 326 1.50 48.18 -6.26
CA GLY A 326 2.35 49.14 -6.97
C GLY A 326 3.53 48.47 -7.70
N LEU A 327 3.94 47.27 -7.28
CA LEU A 327 5.07 46.53 -7.84
C LEU A 327 4.71 45.72 -9.10
N VAL A 328 3.41 45.53 -9.38
CA VAL A 328 2.94 44.71 -10.51
C VAL A 328 3.42 45.27 -11.87
N ALA A 329 3.32 46.58 -12.06
CA ALA A 329 3.74 47.21 -13.31
C ALA A 329 5.25 47.06 -13.54
N GLU A 330 6.05 47.24 -12.49
CA GLU A 330 7.50 47.03 -12.51
C GLU A 330 7.85 45.58 -12.84
N ALA A 331 7.22 44.63 -12.16
CA ALA A 331 7.39 43.19 -12.40
C ALA A 331 7.12 42.80 -13.86
N ARG A 332 6.05 43.35 -14.46
CA ARG A 332 5.71 43.10 -15.87
C ARG A 332 6.66 43.77 -16.85
N SER A 333 7.22 44.93 -16.49
CA SER A 333 8.20 45.64 -17.34
C SER A 333 9.62 45.08 -17.26
N SER A 334 9.93 44.32 -16.20
CA SER A 334 11.27 43.77 -15.94
C SER A 334 11.73 42.82 -17.06
N SER A 335 13.04 42.76 -17.29
CA SER A 335 13.63 41.89 -18.33
C SER A 335 13.73 40.42 -17.91
N THR A 336 13.71 40.13 -16.61
CA THR A 336 13.70 38.78 -16.05
C THR A 336 12.47 38.57 -15.17
N GLY A 337 12.14 37.31 -14.88
CA GLY A 337 11.01 36.94 -14.05
C GLY A 337 11.23 37.08 -12.55
N VAL A 338 12.42 37.51 -12.09
CA VAL A 338 12.76 37.53 -10.65
C VAL A 338 11.85 38.48 -9.86
N THR A 339 11.57 39.68 -10.40
CA THR A 339 10.67 40.64 -9.74
C THR A 339 9.24 40.10 -9.69
N ALA A 340 8.76 39.52 -10.80
CA ALA A 340 7.44 38.91 -10.85
C ALA A 340 7.31 37.72 -9.88
N GLN A 341 8.35 36.90 -9.74
CA GLN A 341 8.38 35.83 -8.74
C GLN A 341 8.22 36.39 -7.32
N GLY A 342 8.98 37.44 -6.97
CA GLY A 342 8.88 38.08 -5.65
C GLY A 342 7.49 38.68 -5.38
N VAL A 343 6.89 39.34 -6.36
CA VAL A 343 5.52 39.87 -6.25
C VAL A 343 4.49 38.74 -6.11
N GLY A 344 4.66 37.63 -6.85
CA GLY A 344 3.82 36.44 -6.73
C GLY A 344 3.91 35.80 -5.34
N ASP A 345 5.13 35.66 -4.81
CA ASP A 345 5.39 35.20 -3.45
C ASP A 345 4.72 36.10 -2.39
N THR A 346 4.76 37.42 -2.57
CA THR A 346 4.08 38.37 -1.68
C THR A 346 2.56 38.22 -1.76
N PHE A 347 1.97 38.14 -2.95
CA PHE A 347 0.53 37.90 -3.08
C PHE A 347 0.11 36.56 -2.47
N TYR A 348 0.90 35.51 -2.67
CA TYR A 348 0.66 34.20 -2.07
C TYR A 348 0.64 34.29 -0.55
N SER A 349 1.64 34.94 0.05
CA SER A 349 1.75 35.18 1.49
C SER A 349 0.54 35.93 2.06
N LEU A 350 -0.07 36.81 1.28
CA LEU A 350 -1.29 37.55 1.65
C LEU A 350 -2.59 36.78 1.40
N GLY A 351 -2.53 35.57 0.82
CA GLY A 351 -3.70 34.78 0.44
C GLY A 351 -4.38 35.22 -0.87
N SER A 352 -3.76 36.15 -1.61
CA SER A 352 -4.21 36.64 -2.93
C SER A 352 -3.77 35.66 -4.03
N TYR A 353 -4.33 34.45 -4.04
CA TYR A 353 -3.85 33.37 -4.89
C TYR A 353 -4.03 33.62 -6.39
N ALA A 354 -5.07 34.38 -6.80
CA ALA A 354 -5.30 34.71 -8.20
C ALA A 354 -4.22 35.65 -8.75
N GLU A 355 -3.86 36.67 -7.98
CA GLU A 355 -2.78 37.60 -8.29
C GLU A 355 -1.40 36.91 -8.21
N ALA A 356 -1.23 35.97 -7.28
CA ALA A 356 -0.03 35.14 -7.21
C ALA A 356 0.15 34.29 -8.48
N GLU A 357 -0.92 33.61 -8.94
CA GLU A 357 -0.92 32.85 -10.19
C GLU A 357 -0.53 33.71 -11.39
N ASP A 358 -1.12 34.90 -11.52
CA ASP A 358 -0.80 35.85 -12.60
C ASP A 358 0.69 36.24 -12.58
N MET A 359 1.24 36.57 -11.42
CA MET A 359 2.65 36.94 -11.29
C MET A 359 3.62 35.78 -11.47
N TYR A 360 3.26 34.57 -11.04
CA TYR A 360 4.06 33.38 -11.32
C TYR A 360 4.09 33.06 -12.82
N ASN A 361 2.98 33.21 -13.55
CA ASN A 361 2.98 33.07 -15.00
C ASN A 361 3.92 34.08 -15.68
N VAL A 362 3.88 35.36 -15.28
CA VAL A 362 4.82 36.39 -15.78
C VAL A 362 6.27 36.02 -15.46
N ALA A 363 6.52 35.49 -14.27
CA ALA A 363 7.86 35.05 -13.86
C ALA A 363 8.38 33.91 -14.75
N LEU A 364 7.53 32.92 -15.03
CA LEU A 364 7.88 31.79 -15.90
C LEU A 364 8.10 32.22 -17.36
N GLU A 365 7.28 33.14 -17.88
CA GLU A 365 7.41 33.69 -19.24
C GLU A 365 8.75 34.42 -19.43
N LYS A 366 9.13 35.25 -18.46
CA LYS A 366 10.37 36.05 -18.51
C LYS A 366 11.62 35.27 -18.08
N GLY A 367 11.44 34.07 -17.55
CA GLY A 367 12.52 33.22 -17.05
C GLY A 367 12.95 33.59 -15.62
N VAL A 368 13.11 32.55 -14.79
CA VAL A 368 13.58 32.63 -13.40
C VAL A 368 14.75 31.67 -13.18
N ARG A 369 15.51 31.90 -12.12
CA ARG A 369 16.63 31.02 -11.75
C ARG A 369 16.16 29.62 -11.37
N ASP A 370 15.10 29.52 -10.57
CA ASP A 370 14.51 28.25 -10.14
C ASP A 370 13.09 28.12 -10.70
N ARG A 371 13.01 27.61 -11.94
CA ARG A 371 11.72 27.34 -12.60
C ARG A 371 10.88 26.35 -11.79
N GLN A 372 11.49 25.31 -11.25
CA GLN A 372 10.76 24.20 -10.61
C GLN A 372 10.05 24.66 -9.34
N MET A 373 10.68 25.55 -8.56
CA MET A 373 10.02 26.20 -7.43
C MET A 373 8.82 27.04 -7.87
N VAL A 374 8.97 27.87 -8.90
CA VAL A 374 7.86 28.74 -9.36
C VAL A 374 6.70 27.93 -9.93
N VAL A 375 6.97 26.86 -10.70
CA VAL A 375 5.94 25.92 -11.17
C VAL A 375 5.23 25.24 -10.00
N THR A 376 5.97 24.83 -8.96
CA THR A 376 5.37 24.25 -7.74
C THR A 376 4.38 25.22 -7.10
N ARG A 377 4.80 26.47 -6.87
CA ARG A 377 3.96 27.49 -6.21
C ARG A 377 2.78 27.94 -7.06
N LEU A 378 2.95 27.99 -8.39
CA LEU A 378 1.86 28.20 -9.34
C LEU A 378 0.78 27.12 -9.18
N GLY A 379 1.18 25.84 -9.16
CA GLY A 379 0.26 24.73 -8.94
C GLY A 379 -0.46 24.81 -7.60
N ILE A 380 0.25 25.19 -6.53
CA ILE A 380 -0.37 25.38 -5.20
C ILE A 380 -1.36 26.55 -5.22
N ALA A 381 -1.01 27.69 -5.83
CA ALA A 381 -1.90 28.85 -5.94
C ALA A 381 -3.17 28.52 -6.73
N GLN A 382 -3.06 27.74 -7.82
CA GLN A 382 -4.21 27.25 -8.59
C GLN A 382 -5.07 26.29 -7.76
N ALA A 383 -4.44 25.37 -7.02
CA ALA A 383 -5.13 24.45 -6.12
C ALA A 383 -5.90 25.19 -5.02
N MET A 384 -5.33 26.25 -4.43
CA MET A 384 -6.01 27.07 -3.43
C MET A 384 -7.21 27.86 -3.98
N GLN A 385 -7.23 28.12 -5.29
CA GLN A 385 -8.40 28.71 -5.97
C GLN A 385 -9.45 27.68 -6.38
N GLY A 386 -9.23 26.39 -6.15
CA GLY A 386 -10.11 25.31 -6.64
C GLY A 386 -9.97 25.02 -8.14
N LYS A 387 -8.93 25.55 -8.81
CA LYS A 387 -8.62 25.25 -10.22
C LYS A 387 -7.90 23.90 -10.33
N LEU A 388 -8.56 22.84 -9.88
CA LEU A 388 -7.95 21.52 -9.64
C LEU A 388 -7.33 20.88 -10.90
N ASP A 389 -8.02 20.91 -12.04
CA ASP A 389 -7.50 20.34 -13.30
C ASP A 389 -6.28 21.10 -13.84
N LEU A 390 -6.30 22.43 -13.68
CA LEU A 390 -5.17 23.28 -14.07
C LEU A 390 -3.98 23.03 -13.15
N ALA A 391 -4.21 22.99 -11.83
CA ALA A 391 -3.19 22.69 -10.84
C ALA A 391 -2.54 21.33 -11.11
N ARG A 392 -3.34 20.29 -11.41
CA ARG A 392 -2.84 18.97 -11.80
C ARG A 392 -1.92 19.05 -13.02
N SER A 393 -2.35 19.77 -14.06
CA SER A 393 -1.56 19.96 -15.27
C SER A 393 -0.23 20.66 -14.98
N THR A 394 -0.24 21.69 -14.13
CA THR A 394 0.96 22.40 -13.70
C THR A 394 1.89 21.53 -12.85
N PHE A 395 1.37 20.74 -11.90
CA PHE A 395 2.19 19.81 -11.11
C PHE A 395 2.85 18.73 -11.98
N ALA A 396 2.24 18.33 -13.09
CA ALA A 396 2.81 17.37 -14.03
C ALA A 396 4.05 17.91 -14.78
N GLU A 397 4.29 19.22 -14.80
CA GLU A 397 5.50 19.82 -15.37
C GLU A 397 6.72 19.73 -14.43
N ILE A 398 6.51 19.34 -13.17
CA ILE A 398 7.57 19.37 -12.15
C ILE A 398 8.54 18.21 -12.34
N ALA A 399 9.83 18.54 -12.22
CA ALA A 399 10.93 17.61 -12.37
C ALA A 399 11.97 17.76 -11.26
N GLY A 400 12.84 16.75 -11.13
CA GLY A 400 13.94 16.76 -10.17
C GLY A 400 13.48 16.61 -8.71
N PRO A 401 14.20 17.21 -7.75
CA PRO A 401 13.96 16.99 -6.31
C PRO A 401 12.57 17.37 -5.79
N ARG A 402 11.77 18.12 -6.57
CA ARG A 402 10.41 18.57 -6.20
C ARG A 402 9.31 17.59 -6.63
N VAL A 403 9.65 16.52 -7.37
CA VAL A 403 8.68 15.50 -7.82
C VAL A 403 7.88 14.87 -6.66
N PRO A 404 8.48 14.52 -5.50
CA PRO A 404 7.71 13.98 -4.38
C PRO A 404 6.63 14.93 -3.87
N ILE A 405 6.94 16.22 -3.77
CA ILE A 405 6.01 17.27 -3.35
C ILE A 405 4.87 17.40 -4.36
N ALA A 406 5.20 17.47 -5.65
CA ALA A 406 4.22 17.54 -6.73
C ALA A 406 3.26 16.35 -6.71
N ARG A 407 3.78 15.13 -6.54
CA ARG A 407 2.96 13.90 -6.48
C ARG A 407 2.03 13.87 -5.27
N LEU A 408 2.48 14.36 -4.11
CA LEU A 408 1.60 14.46 -2.93
C LEU A 408 0.52 15.52 -3.11
N TRP A 409 0.83 16.68 -3.72
CA TRP A 409 -0.17 17.68 -4.07
C TRP A 409 -1.18 17.15 -5.11
N MET A 410 -0.75 16.38 -6.11
CA MET A 410 -1.66 15.73 -7.06
C MET A 410 -2.56 14.72 -6.36
N ALA A 411 -2.04 13.92 -5.42
CA ALA A 411 -2.86 13.02 -4.60
C ALA A 411 -3.88 13.78 -3.73
N TRP A 412 -3.54 14.99 -3.27
CA TRP A 412 -4.48 15.87 -2.60
C TRP A 412 -5.60 16.30 -3.55
N ILE A 413 -5.25 16.78 -4.74
CA ILE A 413 -6.22 17.16 -5.78
C ILE A 413 -7.15 15.97 -6.09
N ASP A 414 -6.61 14.76 -6.26
CA ASP A 414 -7.39 13.54 -6.50
C ASP A 414 -8.37 13.21 -5.37
N SER A 415 -8.03 13.55 -4.12
CA SER A 415 -8.91 13.33 -2.98
C SER A 415 -10.05 14.37 -2.85
N GLN A 416 -10.02 15.44 -3.64
CA GLN A 416 -11.05 16.50 -3.62
C GLN A 416 -12.17 16.28 -4.66
N SER A 417 -11.97 15.39 -5.63
CA SER A 417 -12.97 14.96 -6.62
C SER A 417 -13.77 13.78 -6.10
#